data_AF-A0A506U9I8-F1
#
_entry.id   AF-A0A506U9I8-F1
#
_cell.length_a   1.000
_cell.length_b   1.000
_cell.length_c   1.000
_cell.angle_alpha   90.00
_cell.angle_beta   90.00
_cell.angle_gamma   90.00
#
_symmetry.space_group_name_H-M   'P 1'
#
loop_
_entity.id
_entity.type
_entity.pdbx_description
1 polymer ?
#
loop_
_entity_poly.entity_id
_entity_poly.type
_entity_poly.pdbx_seq_one_letter_code
_entity_poly.pdbx_strand_id
1 'polypeptide(L)'
;MTKLVYFAWVRERIGQQEEEIALPATVSTVADLLGFLKQRGDNYAHALEQERFIRVALDKMHAEHDMPIAGASEIALFPPMTGG
;
A
#
# COMPACT_ATOMS: atom_id res chain seq x y z
N MET A 1 -3.50 -15.12 -1.29
CA MET A 1 -2.46 -14.21 -1.78
C MET A 1 -3.14 -12.94 -2.24
N THR A 2 -2.59 -11.79 -1.91
CA THR A 2 -3.11 -10.48 -2.32
C THR A 2 -2.06 -9.80 -3.19
N LYS A 3 -2.48 -9.25 -4.33
CA LYS A 3 -1.58 -8.52 -5.22
C LYS A 3 -1.42 -7.09 -4.74
N LEU A 4 -0.18 -6.65 -4.57
CA LEU A 4 0.17 -5.25 -4.31
C LEU A 4 0.74 -4.61 -5.56
N VAL A 5 0.31 -3.39 -5.88
CA VAL A 5 0.79 -2.61 -7.03
C VAL A 5 1.27 -1.26 -6.55
N TYR A 6 2.47 -0.85 -6.97
CA TYR A 6 3.12 0.37 -6.51
C TYR A 6 3.28 1.37 -7.66
N PHE A 7 3.04 2.65 -7.38
CA PHE A 7 3.16 3.72 -8.39
C PHE A 7 4.10 4.85 -7.96
N ALA A 8 4.61 5.58 -8.96
CA ALA A 8 5.43 6.79 -8.79
C ALA A 8 6.55 6.61 -7.75
N TRP A 9 6.75 7.56 -6.82
CA TRP A 9 7.84 7.47 -5.84
C TRP A 9 7.73 6.23 -4.95
N VAL A 10 6.53 5.68 -4.75
CA VAL A 10 6.34 4.50 -3.87
C VAL A 10 7.00 3.30 -4.53
N ARG A 11 6.73 3.10 -5.82
CA ARG A 11 7.42 2.11 -6.66
C ARG A 11 8.92 2.29 -6.67
N GLU A 12 9.38 3.53 -6.90
CA GLU A 12 10.81 3.83 -7.02
C GLU A 12 11.57 3.56 -5.73
N ARG A 13 10.97 3.89 -4.58
CA ARG A 13 11.57 3.65 -3.26
C ARG A 13 11.50 2.18 -2.85
N ILE A 14 10.40 1.48 -3.13
CA ILE A 14 10.28 0.04 -2.86
C ILE A 14 11.20 -0.76 -3.78
N GLY A 15 11.39 -0.32 -5.02
CA GLY A 15 12.20 -0.99 -6.03
C GLY A 15 11.48 -2.10 -6.78
N GLN A 16 10.15 -2.21 -6.62
CA GLN A 16 9.31 -3.21 -7.28
C GLN A 16 8.02 -2.56 -7.78
N GLN A 17 7.55 -3.00 -8.95
CA GLN A 17 6.29 -2.52 -9.52
C GLN A 17 5.06 -3.19 -8.89
N GLU A 18 5.17 -4.48 -8.60
CA GLU A 18 4.12 -5.28 -8.00
C GLU A 18 4.72 -6.49 -7.29
N GLU A 19 3.97 -7.06 -6.37
CA GLU A 19 4.29 -8.33 -5.70
C GLU A 19 3.01 -9.03 -5.23
N GLU A 20 3.11 -10.34 -5.00
CA GLU A 20 2.06 -11.10 -4.32
C GLU A 20 2.50 -11.45 -2.91
N ILE A 21 1.66 -11.14 -1.92
CA ILE A 21 1.97 -11.42 -0.52
C ILE A 21 0.82 -12.12 0.20
N ALA A 22 1.18 -12.92 1.21
CA ALA A 22 0.22 -13.41 2.18
C ALA A 22 0.09 -12.38 3.31
N LEU A 23 -1.10 -11.81 3.48
CA LEU A 23 -1.38 -10.87 4.56
C LEU A 23 -1.65 -11.62 5.87
N PRO A 24 -1.00 -11.24 6.98
CA PRO A 24 -1.36 -11.76 8.30
C PRO A 24 -2.82 -11.45 8.66
N ALA A 25 -3.43 -12.29 9.48
CA ALA A 25 -4.80 -12.06 9.97
C ALA A 25 -4.95 -10.76 10.79
N THR A 26 -3.84 -10.21 11.30
CA THR A 26 -3.81 -8.93 12.00
C THR A 26 -3.94 -7.72 11.08
N VAL A 27 -3.80 -7.89 9.76
CA VAL A 27 -3.92 -6.82 8.78
C VAL A 27 -5.35 -6.78 8.25
N SER A 28 -6.18 -5.91 8.82
CA SER A 28 -7.61 -5.84 8.51
C SER A 28 -8.01 -4.59 7.75
N THR A 29 -7.27 -3.49 7.93
CA THR A 29 -7.54 -2.18 7.32
C THR A 29 -6.38 -1.72 6.44
N VAL A 30 -6.63 -0.68 5.65
CA VAL A 30 -5.58 -0.01 4.87
C VAL A 30 -4.45 0.51 5.78
N ALA A 31 -4.79 1.09 6.93
CA ALA A 31 -3.80 1.56 7.91
C ALA A 31 -2.93 0.41 8.42
N ASP A 32 -3.53 -0.74 8.75
CA ASP A 32 -2.78 -1.93 9.18
C ASP A 32 -1.83 -2.40 8.06
N LEU A 33 -2.28 -2.34 6.81
CA LEU A 33 -1.46 -2.73 5.66
C LEU A 33 -0.24 -1.84 5.51
N LEU A 34 -0.41 -0.52 5.60
CA LEU A 34 0.72 0.41 5.53
C LEU A 34 1.71 0.18 6.69
N GLY A 35 1.18 -0.03 7.91
CA GLY A 35 1.99 -0.35 9.08
C GLY A 35 2.76 -1.67 8.92
N PHE A 36 2.11 -2.71 8.40
CA PHE A 36 2.74 -3.98 8.11
C PHE A 36 3.84 -3.86 7.04
N LEU A 37 3.57 -3.14 5.94
CA LEU A 37 4.56 -2.97 4.87
C LEU A 37 5.80 -2.22 5.35
N LYS A 38 5.66 -1.18 6.17
CA LYS A 38 6.79 -0.43 6.75
C LYS A 38 7.78 -1.34 7.50
N GLN A 39 7.31 -2.43 8.09
CA GLN A 39 8.14 -3.36 8.85
C GLN A 39 8.89 -4.38 7.98
N ARG A 40 8.63 -4.44 6.67
CA ARG A 40 9.24 -5.44 5.76
C ARG A 40 10.66 -5.10 5.31
N GLY A 41 11.13 -3.87 5.56
CA GLY A 41 12.52 -3.47 5.30
C GLY A 41 12.66 -1.97 5.03
N ASP A 42 13.91 -1.51 4.95
CA ASP A 42 14.27 -0.09 4.88
C ASP A 42 13.64 0.62 3.68
N ASN A 43 13.57 -0.04 2.52
CA ASN A 43 12.94 0.49 1.31
C ASN A 43 11.45 0.79 1.52
N TYR A 44 10.72 -0.09 2.21
CA TYR A 44 9.30 0.11 2.52
C TYR A 44 9.11 1.18 3.58
N ALA A 45 9.93 1.18 4.63
CA ALA A 45 9.92 2.20 5.66
C ALA A 45 10.13 3.60 5.06
N HIS A 46 11.10 3.73 4.15
CA HIS A 46 11.40 4.98 3.45
C HIS A 46 10.31 5.37 2.42
N ALA A 47 9.71 4.39 1.73
CA ALA A 47 8.60 4.64 0.82
C ALA A 47 7.34 5.17 1.51
N LEU A 48 7.10 4.70 2.73
CA LEU A 48 5.89 4.94 3.53
C LEU A 48 6.15 5.84 4.75
N GLU A 49 7.26 6.59 4.76
CA GLU A 49 7.61 7.50 5.87
C GLU A 49 6.50 8.54 6.12
N GLN A 50 5.86 9.01 5.05
CA GLN A 50 4.71 9.91 5.11
C GLN A 50 3.39 9.17 4.80
N GLU A 51 3.12 8.07 5.51
CA GLU A 51 1.96 7.18 5.29
C GLU A 51 0.60 7.88 5.20
N ARG A 52 0.42 8.99 5.93
CA ARG A 52 -0.80 9.83 5.90
C ARG A 52 -1.12 10.41 4.51
N PHE A 53 -0.13 10.52 3.64
CA PHE A 53 -0.30 11.03 2.29
C PHE A 53 -0.40 9.92 1.24
N ILE A 54 -0.08 8.68 1.62
CA ILE A 54 -0.20 7.54 0.72
C ILE A 54 -1.68 7.28 0.48
N ARG A 55 -2.07 7.28 -0.79
CA ARG A 55 -3.40 6.90 -1.24
C ARG A 55 -3.41 5.43 -1.60
N VAL A 56 -4.55 4.81 -1.35
CA VAL A 56 -4.75 3.38 -1.59
C VAL A 56 -6.00 3.18 -2.42
N ALA A 57 -5.95 2.19 -3.32
CA ALA A 57 -7.13 1.68 -3.99
C ALA A 57 -7.25 0.17 -3.79
N LEU A 58 -8.45 -0.28 -3.42
CA LEU A 58 -8.84 -1.69 -3.31
C LEU A 58 -9.64 -2.04 -4.56
N ASP A 59 -9.17 -3.01 -5.33
CA ASP A 59 -9.80 -3.44 -6.60
C ASP A 59 -10.19 -2.25 -7.49
N LYS A 60 -9.24 -1.31 -7.69
CA LYS A 60 -9.37 -0.10 -8.52
C LYS A 60 -10.30 0.99 -7.97
N MET A 61 -10.81 0.82 -6.74
CA MET A 61 -11.63 1.82 -6.03
C MET A 61 -10.82 2.48 -4.92
N HIS A 62 -10.82 3.82 -4.85
CA HIS A 62 -10.13 4.54 -3.78
C HIS A 62 -10.67 4.11 -2.41
N ALA A 63 -9.76 3.92 -1.46
CA ALA A 63 -10.07 3.51 -0.11
C ALA A 63 -9.40 4.44 0.90
N GLU A 64 -10.16 4.79 1.94
CA GLU A 64 -9.66 5.52 3.09
C GLU A 64 -8.84 4.58 4.00
N HIS A 65 -7.98 5.14 4.85
CA HIS A 65 -7.08 4.36 5.70
C HIS A 65 -7.79 3.44 6.70
N ASP A 66 -9.03 3.75 7.07
CA ASP A 66 -9.85 2.93 7.97
C ASP A 66 -10.70 1.87 7.24
N MET A 67 -10.72 1.86 5.91
CA MET A 67 -11.50 0.89 5.15
C MET A 67 -10.92 -0.53 5.29
N PRO A 68 -11.80 -1.54 5.40
CA PRO A 68 -11.38 -2.93 5.46
C PRO A 68 -10.80 -3.40 4.12
N ILE A 69 -9.74 -4.20 4.17
CA ILE A 69 -9.08 -4.76 2.97
C ILE A 69 -9.48 -6.22 2.71
N ALA A 70 -10.30 -6.80 3.58
CA ALA A 70 -10.74 -8.18 3.48
C ALA A 70 -11.47 -8.43 2.14
N GLY A 71 -10.99 -9.40 1.38
CA GLY A 71 -11.55 -9.75 0.07
C GLY A 71 -10.97 -8.99 -1.11
N ALA A 72 -10.10 -7.99 -0.89
CA ALA A 72 -9.42 -7.30 -1.97
C ALA A 72 -8.45 -8.24 -2.68
N SER A 73 -8.57 -8.33 -4.01
CA SER A 73 -7.70 -9.14 -4.85
C SER A 73 -6.44 -8.36 -5.26
N GLU A 74 -6.61 -7.05 -5.47
CA GLU A 74 -5.57 -6.10 -5.84
C GLU A 74 -5.62 -4.87 -4.93
N ILE A 75 -4.47 -4.47 -4.40
CA ILE A 75 -4.31 -3.25 -3.60
C ILE A 75 -3.21 -2.39 -4.22
N ALA A 76 -3.59 -1.20 -4.66
CA ALA A 76 -2.67 -0.22 -5.26
C ALA A 76 -2.25 0.83 -4.23
N LEU A 77 -0.95 1.12 -4.15
CA LEU A 77 -0.37 2.18 -3.30
C LEU A 77 0.28 3.24 -4.18
N PHE A 78 -0.13 4.49 -3.99
CA PHE A 78 0.35 5.61 -4.78
C PHE A 78 0.44 6.89 -3.95
N PRO A 79 1.40 7.77 -4.27
CA PRO A 79 1.48 9.07 -3.61
C PRO A 79 0.30 9.95 -3.97
N PRO A 80 0.09 11.08 -3.27
CA PRO A 80 -0.91 12.04 -3.70
C PRO A 80 -0.54 12.51 -5.12
N MET A 81 -1.51 12.48 -6.03
CA MET A 81 -1.31 13.01 -7.37
C MET A 81 -1.02 14.51 -7.23
N THR A 82 0.22 14.93 -7.47
CA THR A 82 0.56 16.33 -7.64
C THR A 82 0.05 16.75 -9.02
N GLY A 83 -1.18 17.24 -9.07
CA GLY A 83 -1.69 17.91 -10.25
C GLY A 83 -0.98 19.25 -10.43
N GLY A 84 -0.63 19.57 -11.67
CA GLY A 84 -0.69 20.96 -12.13
C GLY A 84 -2.14 21.43 -12.22
#